data_AF-A0A971EMT6-F1
#
_entry.id   AF-A0A971EMT6-F1
#
_cell.length_a   1.000
_cell.length_b   1.000
_cell.length_c   1.000
_cell.angle_alpha   90.00
_cell.angle_beta   90.00
_cell.angle_gamma   90.00
#
_symmetry.space_group_name_H-M   'P 1'
#
loop_
_entity.id
_entity.type
_entity.pdbx_description
1 polymer ?
#
loop_
_entity_poly.entity_id
_entity_poly.type
_entity_poly.pdbx_seq_one_letter_code
_entity_poly.pdbx_strand_id
1 'polypeptide(L)'
;AQGRPLPVEELEFLTGRALLQDRLILGLRLTGGVSCTGFRDRYGVDILAEFAGALRKGEKAGLLAINDECVRLTRKGYFLSNEVFRELLD
;
A
#
# COMPACT_ATOMS: atom_id res chain seq x y z
N ALA A 1 -2.72 -43.54 12.23
CA ALA A 1 -2.17 -42.27 11.73
C ALA A 1 -3.32 -41.38 11.32
N GLN A 2 -3.57 -40.28 12.03
CA GLN A 2 -4.62 -39.32 11.68
C GLN A 2 -4.04 -38.41 10.59
N GLY A 3 -4.67 -38.42 9.41
CA GLY A 3 -4.25 -37.61 8.28
C GLY A 3 -4.33 -36.13 8.65
N ARG A 4 -3.18 -35.45 8.63
CA ARG A 4 -3.13 -33.99 8.76
C ARG A 4 -3.98 -33.41 7.63
N PRO A 5 -4.94 -32.51 7.90
CA PRO A 5 -5.68 -31.88 6.82
C PRO A 5 -4.68 -31.22 5.87
N LEU A 6 -4.92 -31.38 4.57
CA LEU A 6 -4.16 -30.69 3.53
C LEU A 6 -4.27 -29.18 3.79
N PRO A 7 -3.20 -28.39 3.54
CA PRO A 7 -3.29 -26.95 3.68
C PRO A 7 -4.47 -26.43 2.87
N VAL A 8 -5.41 -25.78 3.55
CA VAL A 8 -6.56 -25.13 2.91
C VAL A 8 -6.03 -23.87 2.24
N GLU A 9 -6.26 -23.74 0.95
CA GLU A 9 -6.05 -22.49 0.23
C GLU A 9 -7.17 -21.53 0.61
N GLU A 10 -6.87 -20.55 1.47
CA GLU A 10 -7.82 -19.52 1.88
C GLU A 10 -7.85 -18.43 0.80
N LEU A 11 -8.94 -18.39 0.03
CA LEU A 11 -9.14 -17.40 -1.02
C LEU A 11 -9.85 -16.17 -0.44
N GLU A 12 -9.14 -15.04 -0.40
CA GLU A 12 -9.72 -13.75 0.00
C GLU A 12 -10.13 -12.93 -1.22
N PHE A 13 -11.40 -12.50 -1.27
CA PHE A 13 -11.91 -11.60 -2.31
C PHE A 13 -11.91 -10.16 -1.79
N LEU A 14 -10.89 -9.40 -2.17
CA LEU A 14 -10.80 -7.97 -1.83
C LEU A 14 -11.66 -7.12 -2.77
N THR A 15 -12.46 -6.23 -2.19
CA THR A 15 -13.31 -5.29 -2.94
C THR A 15 -13.18 -3.88 -2.37
N GLY A 16 -13.57 -2.88 -3.16
CA GLY A 16 -13.59 -1.47 -2.74
C GLY A 16 -12.25 -0.99 -2.18
N ARG A 17 -12.29 -0.31 -1.02
CA ARG A 17 -11.11 0.29 -0.37
C ARG A 17 -10.04 -0.73 0.01
N ALA A 18 -10.43 -1.94 0.44
CA ALA A 18 -9.47 -2.99 0.82
C ALA A 18 -8.57 -3.41 -0.36
N LEU A 19 -9.15 -3.50 -1.56
CA LEU A 19 -8.38 -3.74 -2.78
C LEU A 19 -7.39 -2.60 -3.04
N LEU A 20 -7.81 -1.34 -2.90
CA LEU A 20 -6.93 -0.18 -3.11
C LEU A 20 -5.77 -0.16 -2.12
N GLN A 21 -6.05 -0.43 -0.84
CA GLN A 21 -5.05 -0.53 0.23
C GLN A 21 -4.01 -1.60 -0.09
N ASP A 22 -4.45 -2.81 -0.47
CA ASP A 22 -3.56 -3.90 -0.85
C ASP A 22 -2.67 -3.52 -2.05
N ARG A 23 -3.26 -2.97 -3.11
CA ARG A 23 -2.49 -2.56 -4.31
C ARG A 23 -1.49 -1.46 -4.00
N LEU A 24 -1.83 -0.51 -3.13
CA LEU A 24 -0.94 0.56 -2.71
C LEU A 24 0.21 0.00 -1.85
N ILE A 25 -0.07 -0.87 -0.88
CA ILE A 25 0.94 -1.52 -0.04
C ILE A 25 1.92 -2.34 -0.90
N LEU A 26 1.41 -3.18 -1.80
CA LEU A 26 2.23 -3.98 -2.70
C LEU A 26 3.08 -3.10 -3.62
N GLY A 27 2.49 -2.05 -4.19
CA GLY A 27 3.20 -1.11 -5.04
C GLY A 27 4.30 -0.35 -4.30
N LEU A 28 4.06 0.10 -3.06
CA LEU A 28 5.07 0.79 -2.25
C LEU A 28 6.26 -0.09 -1.87
N ARG A 29 6.07 -1.42 -1.81
CA ARG A 29 7.17 -2.38 -1.59
C ARG A 29 8.10 -2.47 -2.81
N LEU A 30 7.64 -2.10 -4.00
CA LEU A 30 8.50 -2.02 -5.18
C LEU A 30 9.43 -0.80 -5.06
N THR A 31 10.67 -0.93 -5.55
CA THR A 31 11.68 0.14 -5.49
C THR A 31 11.27 1.42 -6.22
N GLY A 32 10.42 1.29 -7.25
CA GLY A 32 9.88 2.41 -8.03
C GLY A 32 8.70 3.14 -7.38
N GLY A 33 8.11 2.60 -6.31
CA GLY A 33 6.89 3.12 -5.70
C GLY A 33 5.66 2.97 -6.60
N VAL A 34 4.68 3.85 -6.37
CA VAL A 34 3.37 3.83 -7.03
C VAL A 34 3.14 5.13 -7.78
N SER A 35 2.91 5.01 -9.09
CA SER A 35 2.54 6.15 -9.94
C SER A 35 1.12 6.62 -9.61
N CYS A 36 0.96 7.92 -9.31
CA CYS A 36 -0.32 8.53 -9.02
C CYS A 36 -1.27 8.47 -10.23
N THR A 37 -0.75 8.78 -11.42
CA THR A 37 -1.51 8.71 -12.68
C THR A 37 -1.85 7.27 -13.04
N GLY A 38 -0.87 6.36 -13.01
CA GLY A 38 -1.11 4.95 -13.33
C GLY A 38 -2.09 4.26 -12.38
N PHE A 39 -2.07 4.62 -11.09
CA PHE A 39 -3.05 4.13 -10.12
C PHE A 39 -4.45 4.69 -10.40
N ARG A 40 -4.55 5.99 -10.71
CA ARG A 40 -5.81 6.61 -11.10
C ARG A 40 -6.40 6.00 -12.36
N ASP A 41 -5.60 5.78 -13.40
CA ASP A 41 -6.08 5.19 -14.66
C ASP A 41 -6.58 3.76 -14.47
N ARG A 42 -5.94 2.99 -13.59
CA ARG A 42 -6.31 1.59 -13.33
C ARG A 42 -7.50 1.44 -12.37
N TYR A 43 -7.58 2.28 -11.34
CA TYR A 43 -8.53 2.10 -10.23
C TYR A 43 -9.57 3.22 -10.12
N GLY A 44 -9.45 4.30 -10.91
CA GLY A 44 -10.35 5.45 -10.89
C GLY A 44 -10.18 6.34 -9.66
N VAL A 45 -9.11 6.19 -8.88
CA VAL A 45 -8.93 6.85 -7.58
C VAL A 45 -7.65 7.67 -7.55
N ASP A 46 -7.76 8.88 -6.99
CA ASP A 46 -6.61 9.71 -6.67
C ASP A 46 -6.00 9.32 -5.31
N ILE A 47 -4.80 8.72 -5.33
CA ILE A 47 -4.11 8.29 -4.11
C ILE A 47 -3.89 9.46 -3.14
N LEU A 48 -3.52 10.63 -3.66
CA LEU A 48 -3.19 11.80 -2.85
C LEU A 48 -4.41 12.36 -2.12
N ALA A 49 -5.60 12.13 -2.65
CA ALA A 49 -6.86 12.51 -2.04
C ALA A 49 -7.39 11.42 -1.10
N GLU A 50 -7.49 10.18 -1.58
CA GLU A 50 -8.08 9.05 -0.84
C GLU A 50 -7.27 8.69 0.41
N PHE A 51 -5.94 8.68 0.30
CA PHE A 51 -5.04 8.28 1.39
C PHE A 51 -4.31 9.47 2.02
N ALA A 52 -4.82 10.69 1.85
CA ALA A 52 -4.15 11.93 2.27
C ALA A 52 -3.70 11.93 3.74
N GLY A 53 -4.50 11.33 4.64
CA GLY A 53 -4.18 11.23 6.06
C GLY A 53 -2.93 10.38 6.32
N ALA A 54 -2.94 9.13 5.84
CA ALA A 54 -1.84 8.19 5.98
C ALA A 54 -0.56 8.68 5.29
N LEU A 55 -0.70 9.23 4.08
CA LEU A 55 0.42 9.78 3.30
C LEU A 55 1.11 10.93 4.03
N ARG A 56 0.35 11.90 4.56
CA ARG A 56 0.91 13.02 5.32
C ARG A 56 1.65 12.57 6.58
N LYS A 57 1.13 11.55 7.29
CA LYS A 57 1.83 10.99 8.46
C LYS A 57 3.15 10.34 8.05
N GLY A 58 3.15 9.52 7.01
CA GLY A 58 4.35 8.85 6.49
C GLY A 58 5.40 9.82 5.96
N GLU A 59 4.98 10.88 5.26
CA GLU A 59 5.87 11.95 4.78
C GLU A 59 6.48 12.72 5.94
N LYS A 60 5.67 13.14 6.93
CA LYS A 60 6.15 13.86 8.12
C LYS A 60 7.14 13.03 8.95
N ALA A 61 6.99 11.70 8.96
CA ALA A 61 7.93 10.78 9.62
C ALA A 61 9.21 10.51 8.81
N GLY A 62 9.31 11.04 7.58
CA GLY A 62 10.39 10.82 6.64
C GLY A 62 10.41 9.40 6.06
N LEU A 63 9.29 8.69 6.10
CA LEU A 63 9.14 7.31 5.61
C LEU A 63 8.67 7.27 4.16
N LEU A 64 7.92 8.28 3.73
CA LEU A 64 7.48 8.45 2.35
C LEU A 64 8.15 9.67 1.72
N ALA A 65 8.45 9.55 0.43
CA ALA A 65 8.68 10.66 -0.47
C ALA A 65 7.51 10.73 -1.45
N ILE A 66 6.87 11.89 -1.50
CA ILE A 66 5.64 12.11 -2.26
C ILE A 66 5.87 13.27 -3.21
N ASN A 67 5.45 13.09 -4.46
CA ASN A 67 5.26 14.18 -5.40
C ASN A 67 3.99 13.91 -6.24
N ASP A 68 3.68 14.80 -7.17
CA ASP A 68 2.46 14.70 -7.99
C ASP A 68 2.45 13.46 -8.91
N GLU A 69 3.61 12.87 -9.18
CA GLU A 69 3.75 11.73 -10.09
C GLU A 69 3.79 10.38 -9.37
N CYS A 70 4.41 10.31 -8.19
CA CYS A 70 4.75 9.06 -7.52
C CYS A 70 4.78 9.19 -5.99
N VAL A 71 4.29 8.13 -5.34
CA VAL A 71 4.44 7.87 -3.91
C VAL A 71 5.41 6.71 -3.73
N ARG A 72 6.47 6.90 -2.94
CA ARG A 72 7.47 5.84 -2.70
C ARG A 72 8.02 5.87 -1.28
N LEU A 73 8.49 4.72 -0.82
CA LEU A 73 9.24 4.62 0.43
C LEU A 73 10.60 5.32 0.27
N THR A 74 11.02 6.05 1.30
CA THR A 74 12.40 6.49 1.43
C THR A 74 13.29 5.30 1.83
N ARG A 75 14.61 5.48 1.84
CA ARG A 75 15.52 4.46 2.38
C ARG A 75 15.16 4.06 3.81
N LYS A 76 14.81 5.04 4.66
CA LYS A 76 14.29 4.79 6.02
C LYS A 76 12.94 4.11 5.99
N GLY A 77 12.06 4.54 5.08
CA GLY A 77 10.75 3.96 4.82
C GLY A 77 10.79 2.47 4.54
N TYR A 78 11.78 1.96 3.79
CA TYR A 78 11.91 0.51 3.56
C TYR A 78 12.09 -0.29 4.84
N PHE A 79 12.95 0.18 5.75
CA PHE A 79 13.18 -0.47 7.04
C PHE A 79 11.96 -0.40 7.98
N LEU A 80 11.16 0.65 7.86
CA LEU A 80 9.97 0.90 8.70
C LEU A 80 8.66 0.84 7.91
N SER A 81 8.64 0.05 6.83
CA SER A 81 7.53 0.06 5.87
C SER A 81 6.21 -0.37 6.50
N ASN A 82 6.25 -1.27 7.47
CA ASN A 82 5.09 -1.72 8.22
C ASN A 82 4.43 -0.62 9.08
N GLU A 83 5.13 0.47 9.42
CA GLU A 83 4.52 1.63 10.08
C GLU A 83 3.63 2.40 9.11
N VAL A 84 4.12 2.61 7.87
CA VAL A 84 3.33 3.24 6.79
C VAL A 84 2.12 2.38 6.44
N PHE A 85 2.28 1.06 6.36
CA PHE A 85 1.19 0.17 5.97
C PHE A 85 0.08 0.07 7.02
N ARG A 86 0.41 0.19 8.31
CA ARG A 86 -0.62 0.27 9.36
C ARG A 86 -1.51 1.48 9.17
N GLU A 87 -0.92 2.64 8.93
CA GLU A 87 -1.65 3.88 8.68
C GLU A 87 -2.53 3.82 7.42
N LEU A 88 -2.18 2.99 6.44
CA LEU A 88 -2.99 2.78 5.24
C LEU A 88 -4.19 1.84 5.49
N LEU A 89 -4.11 0.95 6.48
CA LEU A 89 -5.15 -0.03 6.80
C LEU A 89 -6.20 0.51 7.78
N ASP A 90 -5.86 1.57 8.51
CA ASP A 90 -6.77 2.33 9.38
C ASP A 90 -7.82 3.16 8.59
#